data_AF-A0A1M6YW66-F1
#
_entry.id   AF-A0A1M6YW66-F1
#
_cell.length_a   1.000
_cell.length_b   1.000
_cell.length_c   1.000
_cell.angle_alpha   90.00
_cell.angle_beta   90.00
_cell.angle_gamma   90.00
#
_symmetry.space_group_name_H-M   'P 1'
#
loop_
_entity.id
_entity.type
_entity.pdbx_description
1 polymer ?
#
loop_
_entity_poly.entity_id
_entity_poly.type
_entity_poly.pdbx_seq_one_letter_code
_entity_poly.pdbx_strand_id
1 'polypeptide(L)'
;MNDMIRSETPILATESPETHADWRALAVTLVEQGLETRAYIDDAFVAAIGGETFTTVNPATGEPLAEVASCDAADAEAAVAVARRAFEGGEWSRRAPGERKAVLLRLAELMEAHRHELALLDSLDMGKPVSSAMGDMAGAIG
;
A
#
# COMPACT_ATOMS: atom_id res chain seq x y z
N MET A 1 -23.01 4.99 8.46
CA MET A 1 -22.02 4.07 9.05
C MET A 1 -20.91 3.92 8.02
N ASN A 2 -20.18 5.01 7.83
CA ASN A 2 -19.30 5.27 6.70
C ASN A 2 -18.25 6.27 7.20
N ASP A 3 -17.32 5.80 8.03
CA ASP A 3 -16.24 6.60 8.62
C ASP A 3 -15.05 5.66 8.85
N MET A 4 -14.25 5.40 7.81
CA MET A 4 -12.83 5.01 7.98
C MET A 4 -12.03 4.99 6.65
N ILE A 5 -12.43 5.73 5.61
CA ILE A 5 -11.46 6.05 4.56
C ILE A 5 -10.61 7.15 5.15
N ARG A 6 -9.41 6.77 5.63
CA ARG A 6 -8.36 7.71 6.04
C ARG A 6 -8.24 8.79 4.96
N SER A 7 -8.10 10.04 5.38
CA SER A 7 -8.17 11.23 4.52
C SER A 7 -7.47 11.04 3.18
N GLU A 8 -8.09 11.47 2.07
CA GLU A 8 -7.47 11.59 0.73
C GLU A 8 -6.28 12.59 0.70
N THR A 9 -5.85 13.08 1.86
CA THR A 9 -4.71 13.97 2.00
C THR A 9 -3.45 13.10 2.07
N PRO A 10 -2.46 13.33 1.19
CA PRO A 10 -1.15 12.72 1.34
C PRO A 10 -0.65 12.93 2.75
N ILE A 11 -0.07 11.88 3.35
CA ILE A 11 0.50 11.94 4.70
C ILE A 11 1.53 13.08 4.84
N LEU A 12 2.05 13.61 3.72
CA LEU A 12 3.00 14.72 3.69
C LEU A 12 2.62 15.74 2.61
N ALA A 13 2.26 16.94 3.03
CA ALA A 13 2.22 18.12 2.18
C ALA A 13 3.46 19.03 2.39
N THR A 14 4.54 18.57 3.02
CA THR A 14 5.67 19.45 3.35
C THR A 14 7.02 18.79 3.07
N GLU A 15 7.48 19.05 1.84
CA GLU A 15 8.85 18.84 1.32
C GLU A 15 9.30 17.41 0.99
N SER A 16 9.97 17.28 -0.17
CA SER A 16 10.55 16.01 -0.62
C SER A 16 11.77 15.71 0.25
N PRO A 17 11.91 14.51 0.84
CA PRO A 17 13.09 14.18 1.65
C PRO A 17 14.36 14.12 0.77
N GLU A 18 15.34 14.96 1.09
CA GLU A 18 16.59 15.06 0.32
C GLU A 18 17.78 14.44 1.07
N THR A 19 17.73 14.45 2.40
CA THR A 19 18.81 13.98 3.27
C THR A 19 18.41 12.72 4.03
N HIS A 20 19.41 12.00 4.53
CA HIS A 20 19.18 10.86 5.43
C HIS A 20 18.39 11.26 6.69
N ALA A 21 18.54 12.49 7.19
CA ALA A 21 17.78 12.97 8.35
C ALA A 21 16.29 13.13 8.02
N ASP A 22 15.97 13.63 6.83
CA ASP A 22 14.58 13.80 6.36
C ASP A 22 13.89 12.43 6.23
N TRP A 23 14.58 11.46 5.62
CA TRP A 23 14.07 10.09 5.51
C TRP A 23 13.84 9.42 6.86
N ARG A 24 14.71 9.67 7.84
CA ARG A 24 14.51 9.17 9.21
C ARG A 24 13.33 9.84 9.91
N ALA A 25 13.18 11.15 9.77
CA ALA A 25 12.05 11.87 10.34
C ALA A 25 10.72 11.39 9.72
N LEU A 26 10.73 11.13 8.42
CA LEU A 26 9.59 10.54 7.72
C LEU A 26 9.29 9.11 8.21
N ALA A 27 10.31 8.26 8.38
CA ALA A 27 10.11 6.91 8.89
C ALA A 27 9.44 6.89 10.28
N VAL A 28 9.89 7.78 11.17
CA VAL A 28 9.27 7.95 12.49
C VAL A 28 7.81 8.37 12.35
N THR A 29 7.54 9.40 11.55
CA THR A 29 6.17 9.90 11.33
C THR A 29 5.24 8.81 10.79
N LEU A 30 5.71 8.06 9.80
CA LEU A 30 4.95 6.99 9.14
C LEU A 30 4.62 5.85 10.11
N VAL A 31 5.58 5.42 10.95
CA VAL A 31 5.34 4.40 11.97
C VAL A 31 4.41 4.91 13.07
N GLU A 32 4.57 6.16 13.53
CA GLU A 32 3.73 6.78 14.57
C GLU A 32 2.27 6.95 14.14
N GLN A 33 2.03 7.23 12.86
CA GLN A 33 0.67 7.35 12.31
C GLN A 33 -0.03 5.99 12.15
N GLY A 34 0.72 4.89 12.26
CA GLY A 34 0.22 3.54 12.14
C GLY A 34 0.15 3.07 10.70
N LEU A 35 0.82 1.96 10.41
CA LEU A 35 0.78 1.32 9.11
C LEU A 35 -0.56 0.62 8.89
N GLU A 36 -1.03 0.58 7.65
CA GLU A 36 -2.11 -0.31 7.28
C GLU A 36 -1.56 -1.71 7.07
N THR A 37 -2.03 -2.67 7.87
CA THR A 37 -1.46 -4.01 7.95
C THR A 37 -2.49 -5.11 7.69
N ARG A 38 -3.73 -4.72 7.40
CA ARG A 38 -4.82 -5.63 7.05
C ARG A 38 -4.76 -6.01 5.58
N ALA A 39 -5.42 -7.10 5.22
CA ALA A 39 -5.65 -7.45 3.82
C ALA A 39 -6.64 -6.46 3.19
N TYR A 40 -6.61 -6.31 1.86
CA TYR A 40 -7.59 -5.50 1.13
C TYR A 40 -8.44 -6.39 0.22
N ILE A 41 -9.71 -6.59 0.57
CA ILE A 41 -10.65 -7.49 -0.12
C ILE A 41 -12.03 -6.81 -0.17
N ASP A 42 -12.66 -6.82 -1.35
CA ASP A 42 -14.01 -6.26 -1.60
C ASP A 42 -14.15 -4.80 -1.15
N ASP A 43 -13.23 -3.94 -1.62
CA ASP A 43 -13.18 -2.51 -1.32
C ASP A 43 -13.00 -2.14 0.17
N ALA A 44 -12.50 -3.08 0.98
CA ALA A 44 -12.28 -2.86 2.41
C ALA A 44 -10.97 -3.46 2.92
N PHE A 45 -10.40 -2.81 3.94
CA PHE A 45 -9.34 -3.37 4.75
C PHE A 45 -9.92 -4.32 5.81
N VAL A 46 -9.52 -5.59 5.77
CA VAL A 46 -10.05 -6.67 6.60
C VAL A 46 -8.93 -7.43 7.31
N ALA A 47 -9.15 -7.80 8.57
CA ALA A 47 -8.29 -8.77 9.23
C ALA A 47 -8.38 -10.12 8.50
N ALA A 48 -7.36 -10.96 8.65
CA ALA A 48 -7.47 -12.36 8.21
C ALA A 48 -8.67 -13.02 8.91
N ILE A 49 -9.39 -13.89 8.21
CA ILE A 49 -10.59 -14.58 8.73
C ILE A 49 -10.25 -15.38 10.00
N GLY A 50 -9.05 -15.98 10.05
CA GLY A 50 -8.55 -16.68 11.24
C GLY A 50 -8.09 -15.75 12.38
N GLY A 51 -7.99 -14.44 12.11
CA GLY A 51 -7.47 -13.44 13.05
C GLY A 51 -5.95 -13.47 13.24
N GLU A 52 -5.24 -14.31 12.48
CA GLU A 52 -3.79 -14.47 12.60
C GLU A 52 -3.03 -13.27 12.02
N THR A 53 -1.91 -12.94 12.65
CA THR A 53 -0.94 -11.94 12.17
C THR A 53 0.47 -12.50 12.24
N PHE A 54 1.38 -11.89 11.49
CA PHE A 54 2.80 -12.09 11.65
C PHE A 54 3.54 -10.76 11.74
N THR A 55 4.63 -10.74 12.49
CA THR A 55 5.49 -9.57 12.63
C THR A 55 6.33 -9.40 11.37
N THR A 56 6.19 -8.27 10.67
CA THR A 56 7.24 -7.79 9.76
C THR A 56 8.32 -7.08 10.57
N VAL A 57 9.58 -7.24 10.16
CA VAL A 57 10.77 -6.77 10.88
C VAL A 57 11.59 -5.92 9.92
N ASN A 58 12.03 -4.75 10.37
CA ASN A 58 12.92 -3.90 9.60
C ASN A 58 14.32 -4.58 9.50
N PRO A 59 14.80 -4.98 8.31
CA PRO A 59 16.06 -5.70 8.18
C PRO A 59 17.29 -4.86 8.54
N ALA A 60 17.19 -3.53 8.47
CA ALA A 60 18.30 -2.62 8.78
C ALA A 60 18.53 -2.46 10.30
N THR A 61 17.50 -2.65 11.12
CA THR A 61 17.58 -2.50 12.58
C THR A 61 17.34 -3.80 13.35
N GLY A 62 16.66 -4.77 12.73
CA GLY A 62 16.18 -6.00 13.37
C GLY A 62 14.97 -5.77 14.28
N GLU A 63 14.38 -4.58 14.28
CA GLU A 63 13.26 -4.23 15.15
C GLU A 63 11.92 -4.57 14.46
N PRO A 64 10.90 -5.02 15.21
CA PRO A 64 9.54 -5.17 14.71
C PRO A 64 9.02 -3.88 14.07
N LEU A 65 8.46 -3.98 12.87
CA LEU A 65 7.88 -2.87 12.15
C LEU A 65 6.35 -2.83 12.32
N ALA A 66 5.65 -3.95 12.09
CA ALA A 66 4.21 -4.05 12.32
C ALA A 66 3.69 -5.50 12.35
N GLU A 67 2.45 -5.70 12.82
CA GLU A 67 1.71 -6.96 12.74
C GLU A 67 0.81 -6.98 11.51
N VAL A 68 1.16 -7.80 10.52
CA VAL A 68 0.47 -7.92 9.22
C VAL A 68 -0.44 -9.12 9.22
N ALA A 69 -1.63 -8.97 8.63
CA ALA A 69 -2.61 -10.06 8.49
C ALA A 69 -1.97 -11.29 7.83
N SER A 70 -2.09 -12.44 8.48
CA SER A 70 -1.65 -13.73 7.96
C SER A 70 -2.85 -14.46 7.36
N CYS A 71 -3.09 -14.22 6.07
CA CYS A 71 -4.20 -14.82 5.34
C CYS A 71 -3.96 -16.31 5.06
N ASP A 72 -5.04 -17.09 5.08
CA ASP A 72 -5.03 -18.53 4.73
C ASP A 72 -6.05 -18.85 3.62
N ALA A 73 -6.32 -20.13 3.38
CA ALA A 73 -7.21 -20.63 2.33
C ALA A 73 -8.62 -20.00 2.36
N ALA A 74 -9.15 -19.69 3.54
CA ALA A 74 -10.46 -19.04 3.66
C ALA A 74 -10.45 -17.61 3.09
N ASP A 75 -9.40 -16.83 3.37
CA ASP A 75 -9.22 -15.47 2.84
C ASP A 75 -9.01 -15.51 1.32
N ALA A 76 -8.23 -16.49 0.85
CA ALA A 76 -7.98 -16.71 -0.57
C ALA A 76 -9.29 -17.03 -1.32
N GLU A 77 -10.11 -17.93 -0.79
CA GLU A 77 -11.42 -18.26 -1.39
C GLU A 77 -12.34 -17.04 -1.43
N ALA A 78 -12.39 -16.24 -0.35
CA ALA A 78 -13.16 -15.01 -0.30
C ALA A 78 -12.69 -14.00 -1.36
N ALA A 79 -11.37 -13.78 -1.47
CA ALA A 79 -10.78 -12.89 -2.46
C ALA A 79 -11.05 -13.36 -3.91
N VAL A 80 -10.94 -14.67 -4.17
CA VAL A 80 -11.22 -15.25 -5.49
C VAL A 80 -12.69 -15.10 -5.86
N ALA A 81 -13.61 -15.33 -4.93
CA ALA A 81 -15.04 -15.16 -5.16
C ALA A 81 -15.39 -13.71 -5.51
N VAL A 82 -14.79 -12.74 -4.82
CA VAL A 82 -14.95 -11.30 -5.11
C VAL A 82 -14.36 -10.95 -6.48
N ALA A 83 -13.14 -11.39 -6.77
CA ALA A 83 -12.49 -11.14 -8.06
C ALA A 83 -13.29 -11.73 -9.23
N ARG A 84 -13.84 -12.94 -9.07
CA ARG A 84 -14.72 -13.59 -10.05
C ARG A 84 -15.97 -12.76 -10.30
N ARG A 85 -16.66 -12.35 -9.22
CA ARG A 85 -17.84 -11.50 -9.31
C ARG A 85 -17.56 -10.18 -10.04
N ALA A 86 -16.48 -9.48 -9.69
CA ALA A 86 -16.10 -8.21 -10.34
C ALA A 86 -15.77 -8.38 -11.83
N PHE A 87 -15.09 -9.48 -12.18
CA PHE A 87 -14.80 -9.79 -13.58
C PHE A 87 -16.07 -10.08 -14.39
N GLU A 88 -16.99 -10.87 -13.84
CA GLU A 88 -18.24 -11.24 -14.51
C GLU A 88 -19.27 -10.10 -14.53
N GLY A 89 -19.33 -9.29 -13.45
CA GLY A 89 -20.12 -8.06 -13.34
C GLY A 89 -19.70 -6.99 -14.34
N GLY A 90 -18.43 -7.00 -14.73
CA GLY A 90 -17.90 -6.26 -15.87
C GLY A 90 -17.75 -4.78 -15.66
N GLU A 91 -17.87 -4.30 -14.41
CA GLU A 91 -17.60 -2.93 -14.00
C GLU A 91 -16.19 -2.50 -14.41
N TRP A 92 -15.24 -3.44 -14.38
CA TRP A 92 -13.89 -3.27 -14.92
C TRP A 92 -13.67 -3.99 -16.27
N SER A 93 -14.01 -5.28 -16.36
CA SER A 93 -13.62 -6.12 -17.50
C SER A 93 -14.24 -5.69 -18.83
N ARG A 94 -15.46 -5.15 -18.81
CA ARG A 94 -16.19 -4.65 -19.99
C ARG A 94 -16.14 -3.13 -20.13
N ARG A 95 -15.46 -2.44 -19.21
CA ARG A 95 -15.32 -0.98 -19.23
C ARG A 95 -14.60 -0.53 -20.51
N ALA A 96 -14.99 0.61 -21.09
CA ALA A 96 -14.39 1.07 -22.34
C ALA A 96 -12.86 1.28 -22.20
N PRO A 97 -12.04 1.01 -23.23
CA PRO A 97 -10.58 1.15 -23.13
C PRO A 97 -10.13 2.55 -22.66
N GLY A 98 -10.79 3.61 -23.12
CA GLY A 98 -10.49 4.99 -22.71
C GLY A 98 -10.77 5.26 -21.23
N GLU A 99 -11.84 4.68 -20.68
CA GLU A 99 -12.16 4.80 -19.25
C GLU A 99 -11.17 4.01 -18.38
N ARG A 100 -10.79 2.80 -18.79
CA ARG A 100 -9.75 2.03 -18.09
C ARG A 100 -8.41 2.77 -18.08
N LYS A 101 -8.03 3.37 -19.22
CA LYS A 101 -6.85 4.22 -19.31
C LYS A 101 -6.92 5.38 -18.31
N ALA A 102 -8.04 6.08 -18.23
CA ALA A 102 -8.20 7.20 -17.30
C ALA A 102 -8.05 6.76 -15.84
N VAL A 103 -8.62 5.62 -15.45
CA VAL A 103 -8.48 5.07 -14.09
C VAL A 103 -7.03 4.68 -13.78
N LEU A 104 -6.35 3.99 -14.71
CA LEU A 104 -4.96 3.59 -14.52
C LEU A 104 -4.00 4.79 -14.45
N LEU A 105 -4.24 5.83 -15.26
CA LEU A 105 -3.47 7.07 -15.15
C LEU A 105 -3.72 7.78 -13.81
N ARG A 106 -4.95 7.77 -13.31
CA ARG A 106 -5.22 8.31 -11.97
C ARG A 106 -4.50 7.53 -10.88
N LEU A 107 -4.40 6.20 -11.00
CA LEU A 107 -3.59 5.39 -10.08
C LEU A 107 -2.10 5.79 -10.14
N ALA A 108 -1.55 5.96 -11.34
CA ALA A 108 -0.16 6.42 -11.52
C ALA A 108 0.08 7.82 -10.91
N GLU A 109 -0.86 8.76 -11.08
CA GLU A 109 -0.80 10.08 -10.45
C GLU A 109 -0.80 10.00 -8.92
N LEU A 110 -1.61 9.10 -8.34
CA LEU A 110 -1.65 8.87 -6.90
C LEU A 110 -0.34 8.24 -6.42
N MET A 111 0.20 7.26 -7.14
CA MET A 111 1.49 6.65 -6.81
C MET A 111 2.63 7.67 -6.88
N GLU A 112 2.65 8.57 -7.87
CA GLU A 112 3.62 9.65 -7.98
C GLU A 112 3.51 10.64 -6.81
N ALA A 113 2.29 11.01 -6.43
CA ALA A 113 2.05 11.88 -5.28
C ALA A 113 2.52 11.25 -3.95
N HIS A 114 2.51 9.93 -3.85
CA HIS A 114 2.91 9.16 -2.66
C HIS A 114 4.26 8.45 -2.80
N ARG A 115 5.05 8.74 -3.83
CA ARG A 115 6.25 7.94 -4.18
C ARG A 115 7.30 7.86 -3.06
N HIS A 116 7.47 8.91 -2.27
CA HIS A 116 8.41 8.89 -1.14
C HIS A 116 7.93 7.96 -0.02
N GLU A 117 6.63 7.99 0.27
CA GLU A 117 6.01 7.11 1.27
C GLU A 117 6.15 5.64 0.84
N LEU A 118 5.78 5.34 -0.40
CA LEU A 118 5.87 3.99 -0.97
C LEU A 118 7.31 3.46 -1.03
N ALA A 119 8.26 4.30 -1.46
CA ALA A 119 9.67 3.94 -1.49
C ALA A 119 10.25 3.71 -0.09
N LEU A 120 9.83 4.51 0.89
CA LEU A 120 10.27 4.33 2.27
C LEU A 120 9.70 3.05 2.87
N LEU A 121 8.42 2.73 2.63
CA LEU A 121 7.81 1.47 3.06
C LEU A 121 8.59 0.26 2.53
N ASP A 122 8.92 0.24 1.23
CA ASP A 122 9.73 -0.81 0.62
C ASP A 122 11.15 -0.88 1.23
N SER A 123 11.77 0.27 1.48
CA SER A 123 13.09 0.33 2.13
C SER A 123 13.07 -0.18 3.57
N LEU A 124 12.04 0.15 4.35
CA LEU A 124 11.86 -0.30 5.73
C LEU A 124 11.56 -1.80 5.80
N ASP A 125 10.73 -2.33 4.90
CA ASP A 125 10.27 -3.72 4.92
C ASP A 125 11.31 -4.68 4.32
N MET A 126 11.96 -4.29 3.22
CA MET A 126 12.87 -5.15 2.46
C MET A 126 14.36 -4.83 2.66
N GLY A 127 14.67 -3.74 3.37
CA GLY A 127 16.05 -3.34 3.72
C GLY A 127 16.87 -2.79 2.54
N LYS A 128 16.27 -2.58 1.36
CA LYS A 128 16.96 -1.96 0.22
C LYS A 128 17.23 -0.47 0.49
N PRO A 129 18.30 0.13 -0.07
CA PRO A 129 18.49 1.58 0.02
C PRO A 129 17.29 2.33 -0.55
N VAL A 130 16.81 3.38 0.14
CA VAL A 130 15.64 4.16 -0.29
C VAL A 130 15.81 4.77 -1.69
N SER A 131 17.04 5.09 -2.10
CA SER A 131 17.34 5.54 -3.46
C SER A 131 17.07 4.47 -4.52
N SER A 132 17.28 3.20 -4.20
CA SER A 132 16.90 2.07 -5.06
C SER A 132 15.38 1.90 -5.11
N ALA A 133 14.71 1.97 -3.96
CA ALA A 133 13.24 1.90 -3.88
C ALA A 133 12.57 3.04 -4.67
N MET A 134 13.16 4.23 -4.68
CA MET A 134 12.71 5.35 -5.53
C MET A 134 12.81 5.03 -7.03
N GLY A 135 13.82 4.25 -7.44
CA GLY A 135 13.93 3.72 -8.80
C GLY A 135 12.81 2.72 -9.12
N ASP A 136 12.46 1.85 -8.16
CA ASP A 136 11.35 0.92 -8.30
C ASP A 136 10.00 1.65 -8.46
N MET A 137 9.79 2.75 -7.72
CA MET A 137 8.59 3.59 -7.87
C MET A 137 8.47 4.18 -9.28
N ALA A 138 9.57 4.66 -9.86
CA ALA A 138 9.55 5.18 -11.22
C ALA A 138 9.14 4.10 -12.25
N GLY A 139 9.59 2.85 -12.04
CA GLY A 139 9.19 1.71 -12.87
C GLY A 139 7.75 1.23 -12.66
N ALA A 140 7.20 1.42 -11.46
CA ALA A 140 5.82 1.06 -11.16
C ALA A 140 4.79 2.11 -11.64
N ILE A 141 5.20 3.38 -11.74
CA ILE A 141 4.36 4.50 -12.17
C ILE A 141 4.27 4.61 -13.70
N GLY A 142 5.36 4.30 -14.42
CA GLY A 142 5.49 4.46 -15.89
C GLY A 142 5.15 3.22 -16.70
#